data_AF-A0A662QBY8-F1
#
_entry.id   AF-A0A662QBY8-F1
#
_cell.length_a   1.000
_cell.length_b   1.000
_cell.length_c   1.000
_cell.angle_alpha   90.00
_cell.angle_beta   90.00
_cell.angle_gamma   90.00
#
_symmetry.space_group_name_H-M   'P 1'
#
loop_
_entity.id
_entity.type
_entity.pdbx_description
1 polymer ?
#
loop_
_entity_poly.entity_id
_entity_poly.type
_entity_poly.pdbx_seq_one_letter_code
_entity_poly.pdbx_strand_id
1 'polypeptide(L)'
;IIPGECEIVIDRRTIPEESAEEAAKELKEAIEEFAKANKIEVEVEARGLIDAWVTKDEHVINKFRGILKRVLGSEPKVIVELGGTDGVHLIDRMPVIQFGALRSDTNIHGKNEFVYIDDLILVKNFVKNVVLTEF
;
A
#
# COMPACT_ATOMS: atom_id res chain seq x y z
N ILE A 1 -24.49 -29.69 -10.96
CA ILE A 1 -25.29 -28.65 -10.28
C ILE A 1 -24.89 -27.32 -10.91
N ILE A 2 -25.84 -26.50 -11.36
CA ILE A 2 -25.58 -25.14 -11.88
C ILE A 2 -25.98 -24.17 -10.76
N PRO A 3 -25.08 -23.28 -10.26
CA PRO A 3 -25.41 -22.30 -9.22
C PRO A 3 -26.49 -21.32 -9.68
N GLY A 4 -27.39 -20.95 -8.77
CA GLY A 4 -28.42 -19.93 -9.02
C GLY A 4 -27.93 -18.49 -8.81
N GLU A 5 -26.84 -18.31 -8.06
CA GLU A 5 -26.22 -17.03 -7.75
C GLU A 5 -24.71 -17.21 -7.54
N CYS A 6 -23.96 -16.11 -7.60
CA CYS A 6 -22.55 -16.05 -7.26
C CYS A 6 -22.20 -14.69 -6.66
N GLU A 7 -21.19 -14.66 -5.79
CA GLU A 7 -20.62 -13.45 -5.22
C GLU A 7 -19.18 -13.27 -5.72
N ILE A 8 -18.81 -12.03 -6.04
CA ILE A 8 -17.46 -11.68 -6.48
C ILE A 8 -16.98 -10.53 -5.58
N VAL A 9 -15.81 -10.71 -4.97
CA VAL A 9 -15.12 -9.67 -4.21
C VAL A 9 -13.95 -9.15 -5.03
N ILE A 10 -13.88 -7.83 -5.22
CA ILE A 10 -12.84 -7.15 -5.99
C ILE A 10 -12.07 -6.23 -5.06
N ASP A 11 -10.74 -6.36 -5.06
CA ASP A 11 -9.82 -5.42 -4.43
C ASP A 11 -9.15 -4.58 -5.54
N ARG A 12 -9.41 -3.26 -5.55
CA ARG A 12 -8.79 -2.31 -6.48
C ARG A 12 -7.92 -1.36 -5.70
N ARG A 13 -6.66 -1.22 -6.12
CA ARG A 13 -5.72 -0.23 -5.59
C ARG A 13 -5.68 0.99 -6.52
N THR A 14 -5.55 2.17 -5.94
CA THR A 14 -5.37 3.44 -6.66
C THR A 14 -3.90 3.87 -6.62
N ILE A 15 -3.48 4.67 -7.59
CA ILE A 15 -2.26 5.49 -7.47
C ILE A 15 -2.59 6.84 -6.81
N PRO A 16 -1.61 7.60 -6.30
CA PRO A 16 -1.86 8.87 -5.59
C PRO A 16 -2.59 9.94 -6.39
N GLU A 17 -2.60 9.84 -7.72
CA GLU A 17 -3.31 10.74 -8.63
C GLU A 17 -4.79 10.35 -8.83
N GLU A 18 -5.20 9.15 -8.41
CA GLU A 18 -6.57 8.65 -8.52
C GLU A 18 -7.34 8.82 -7.21
N SER A 19 -8.66 9.04 -7.32
CA SER A 19 -9.58 8.95 -6.19
C SER A 19 -10.18 7.55 -6.11
N ALA A 20 -10.20 6.95 -4.91
CA ALA A 20 -10.85 5.67 -4.65
C ALA A 20 -12.36 5.73 -4.90
N GLU A 21 -13.00 6.88 -4.66
CA GLU A 21 -14.43 7.08 -4.89
C GLU A 21 -14.77 7.07 -6.38
N GLU A 22 -14.06 7.86 -7.19
CA GLU A 22 -14.27 7.86 -8.65
C GLU A 22 -13.90 6.51 -9.27
N ALA A 23 -12.80 5.90 -8.82
CA ALA A 23 -12.41 4.55 -9.25
C ALA A 23 -13.47 3.48 -8.97
N ALA A 24 -14.09 3.52 -7.78
CA ALA A 24 -15.16 2.59 -7.41
C ALA A 24 -16.44 2.84 -8.21
N LYS A 25 -16.76 4.12 -8.48
CA LYS A 25 -17.89 4.51 -9.31
C LYS A 25 -17.71 4.04 -10.75
N GLU A 26 -16.57 4.29 -11.38
CA GLU A 26 -16.26 3.82 -12.74
C GLU A 26 -16.37 2.30 -12.86
N LEU A 27 -15.82 1.56 -11.89
CA LEU A 27 -15.90 0.10 -11.87
C LEU A 27 -17.34 -0.39 -11.71
N LYS A 28 -18.11 0.26 -10.82
CA LYS A 28 -19.53 -0.06 -10.61
C LYS A 28 -20.34 0.16 -11.88
N GLU A 29 -20.19 1.32 -12.52
CA GLU A 29 -20.87 1.66 -13.77
C GLU A 29 -20.55 0.62 -14.86
N ALA A 30 -19.28 0.25 -15.02
CA ALA A 30 -18.87 -0.78 -15.98
C ALA A 30 -19.50 -2.17 -15.72
N ILE A 31 -19.59 -2.58 -14.45
CA ILE A 31 -20.23 -3.85 -14.07
C ILE A 31 -21.73 -3.81 -14.35
N GLU A 32 -22.41 -2.73 -13.96
CA GLU A 32 -23.86 -2.57 -14.16
C GLU A 32 -24.23 -2.49 -15.65
N GLU A 33 -23.42 -1.81 -16.47
CA GLU A 33 -23.60 -1.77 -17.93
C GLU A 33 -23.45 -3.16 -18.56
N PHE A 34 -22.41 -3.91 -18.17
CA PHE A 34 -22.20 -5.27 -18.64
C PHE A 34 -23.36 -6.19 -18.23
N ALA A 35 -23.80 -6.11 -16.98
CA ALA A 35 -24.91 -6.91 -16.46
C ALA A 35 -26.20 -6.62 -17.21
N LYS A 36 -26.51 -5.33 -17.43
CA LYS A 36 -27.68 -4.88 -18.22
C LYS A 36 -27.65 -5.42 -19.65
N ALA A 37 -26.51 -5.36 -20.33
CA ALA A 37 -26.36 -5.86 -21.70
C ALA A 37 -26.57 -7.38 -21.80
N ASN A 38 -26.23 -8.12 -20.73
CA ASN A 38 -26.31 -9.58 -20.67
C ASN A 38 -27.53 -10.12 -19.92
N LYS A 39 -28.45 -9.25 -19.46
CA LYS A 39 -29.64 -9.61 -18.67
C LYS A 39 -29.29 -10.37 -17.38
N ILE A 40 -28.22 -9.96 -16.73
CA ILE A 40 -27.77 -10.48 -15.43
C ILE A 40 -28.31 -9.54 -14.34
N GLU A 41 -28.90 -10.11 -13.29
CA GLU A 41 -29.23 -9.38 -12.08
C GLU A 41 -27.97 -9.22 -11.24
N VAL A 42 -27.64 -7.99 -10.84
CA VAL A 42 -26.43 -7.69 -10.07
C VAL A 42 -26.70 -6.62 -9.02
N GLU A 43 -26.09 -6.78 -7.86
CA GLU A 43 -25.97 -5.77 -6.83
C GLU A 43 -24.49 -5.46 -6.64
N VAL A 44 -24.11 -4.18 -6.75
CA VAL A 44 -22.72 -3.74 -6.62
C VAL A 44 -22.60 -2.78 -5.44
N GLU A 45 -21.82 -3.21 -4.44
CA GLU A 45 -21.50 -2.44 -3.25
C GLU A 45 -19.99 -2.13 -3.20
N ALA A 46 -19.65 -0.85 -2.99
CA ALA A 46 -18.29 -0.41 -2.77
C ALA A 46 -18.07 -0.17 -1.26
N ARG A 47 -17.03 -0.77 -0.70
CA ARG A 47 -16.65 -0.64 0.71
C ARG A 47 -15.16 -0.30 0.81
N GLY A 48 -14.76 0.35 1.91
CA GLY A 48 -13.34 0.58 2.21
C GLY A 48 -12.64 1.51 1.22
N LEU A 49 -13.31 2.58 0.80
CA LEU A 49 -12.75 3.59 -0.10
C LEU A 49 -11.65 4.36 0.63
N ILE A 50 -10.41 4.15 0.22
CA ILE A 50 -9.22 4.73 0.81
C ILE A 50 -8.29 5.15 -0.34
N ASP A 51 -7.96 6.43 -0.40
CA ASP A 51 -7.04 6.97 -1.40
C ASP A 51 -5.59 6.51 -1.12
N ALA A 52 -4.80 6.40 -2.18
CA ALA A 52 -3.37 6.16 -2.03
C ALA A 52 -2.67 7.39 -1.45
N TRP A 53 -1.59 7.16 -0.70
CA TRP A 53 -0.87 8.21 0.00
C TRP A 53 0.61 8.20 -0.34
N VAL A 54 1.21 9.39 -0.37
CA VAL A 54 2.66 9.59 -0.51
C VAL A 54 3.10 10.80 0.29
N THR A 55 4.29 10.73 0.88
CA THR A 55 4.96 11.91 1.42
C THR A 55 5.51 12.75 0.27
N LYS A 56 5.23 14.05 0.28
CA LYS A 56 5.75 15.03 -0.70
C LYS A 56 6.86 15.92 -0.12
N ASP A 57 7.11 15.80 1.18
CA ASP A 57 8.18 16.53 1.86
C ASP A 57 9.54 15.92 1.51
N GLU A 58 10.18 16.50 0.49
CA GLU A 58 11.51 16.12 0.02
C GLU A 58 12.59 16.25 1.11
N HIS A 59 12.45 17.18 2.06
CA HIS A 59 13.41 17.32 3.14
C HIS A 59 13.38 16.09 4.05
N VAL A 60 12.17 15.70 4.47
CA VAL A 60 11.96 14.48 5.27
C VAL A 60 12.41 13.25 4.50
N ILE A 61 11.99 13.08 3.24
CA ILE A 61 12.39 11.93 2.41
C ILE A 61 13.92 11.82 2.35
N ASN A 62 14.61 12.90 2.00
CA ASN A 62 16.07 12.87 1.85
C ASN A 62 16.80 12.65 3.18
N LYS A 63 16.24 13.13 4.30
CA LYS A 63 16.79 12.89 5.65
C LYS A 63 16.73 11.39 6.00
N PHE A 64 15.58 10.75 5.85
CA PHE A 64 15.41 9.31 6.11
C PHE A 64 16.21 8.46 5.12
N ARG A 65 16.23 8.82 3.83
CA ARG A 65 17.06 8.18 2.81
C ARG A 65 18.54 8.24 3.17
N GLY A 66 19.02 9.38 3.67
CA GLY A 66 20.40 9.55 4.14
C GLY A 66 20.74 8.69 5.37
N ILE A 67 19.79 8.53 6.30
CA ILE A 67 19.93 7.61 7.44
C ILE A 67 20.05 6.17 6.93
N LEU A 68 19.14 5.74 6.06
CA LEU A 68 19.13 4.38 5.52
C LEU A 68 20.39 4.08 4.71
N LYS A 69 20.88 5.03 3.91
CA LYS A 69 22.16 4.92 3.18
C LYS A 69 23.34 4.61 4.10
N ARG A 70 23.40 5.24 5.28
CA ARG A 70 24.48 4.97 6.26
C ARG A 70 24.39 3.57 6.85
N VAL A 71 23.17 3.05 7.02
CA VAL A 71 22.96 1.69 7.56
C VAL A 71 23.21 0.62 6.49
N LEU A 72 22.80 0.87 5.24
CA LEU A 72 22.95 -0.06 4.11
C LEU A 72 24.35 -0.04 3.48
N GLY A 73 25.08 1.07 3.59
CA GLY A 73 26.34 1.29 2.87
C GLY A 73 26.17 1.50 1.36
N SER A 74 24.93 1.61 0.86
CA SER A 74 24.59 1.82 -0.54
C SER A 74 23.40 2.77 -0.67
N GLU A 75 23.17 3.30 -1.88
CA GLU A 75 22.09 4.26 -2.15
C GLU A 75 20.72 3.56 -2.18
N PRO A 76 19.80 3.83 -1.23
CA PRO A 76 18.48 3.24 -1.26
C PRO A 76 17.60 3.94 -2.31
N LYS A 77 16.69 3.17 -2.91
CA LYS A 77 15.65 3.70 -3.79
C LYS A 77 14.49 4.21 -2.95
N VAL A 78 13.90 5.33 -3.37
CA VAL A 78 12.59 5.77 -2.89
C VAL A 78 11.54 5.13 -3.79
N ILE A 79 10.59 4.42 -3.19
CA ILE A 79 9.55 3.67 -3.90
C ILE A 79 8.20 3.90 -3.22
N VAL A 80 7.14 3.51 -3.92
CA VAL A 80 5.80 3.34 -3.35
C VAL A 80 5.53 1.87 -3.10
N GLU A 81 4.83 1.55 -2.01
CA GLU A 81 4.31 0.22 -1.75
C GLU A 81 2.94 0.07 -2.43
N LEU A 82 2.62 -1.12 -2.93
CA LEU A 82 1.30 -1.43 -3.51
C LEU A 82 0.26 -1.83 -2.46
N GLY A 83 0.69 -2.07 -1.22
CA GLY A 83 -0.16 -2.37 -0.08
C GLY A 83 -0.73 -1.11 0.57
N GLY A 84 -1.77 -1.29 1.38
CA GLY A 84 -2.30 -0.24 2.24
C GLY A 84 -1.69 -0.35 3.65
N THR A 85 -1.34 0.78 4.24
CA THR A 85 -0.81 0.87 5.61
C THR A 85 -1.37 2.09 6.34
N ASP A 86 -1.10 2.19 7.65
CA ASP A 86 -1.61 3.25 8.53
C ASP A 86 -1.19 4.67 8.09
N GLY A 87 -0.25 4.80 7.15
CA GLY A 87 0.16 6.09 6.60
C GLY A 87 -1.01 6.91 6.06
N VAL A 88 -2.05 6.26 5.52
CA VAL A 88 -3.24 6.96 5.03
C VAL A 88 -3.98 7.74 6.12
N HIS A 89 -3.89 7.30 7.39
CA HIS A 89 -4.52 7.99 8.51
C HIS A 89 -3.68 9.16 9.05
N LEU A 90 -2.41 9.26 8.64
CA LEU A 90 -1.45 10.22 9.19
C LEU A 90 -0.98 11.25 8.16
N ILE A 91 -1.02 10.94 6.87
CA ILE A 91 -0.37 11.72 5.81
C ILE A 91 -0.87 13.17 5.70
N ASP A 92 -2.15 13.41 6.01
CA ASP A 92 -2.75 14.75 6.01
C ASP A 92 -2.35 15.60 7.22
N ARG A 93 -1.69 14.98 8.22
CA ARG A 93 -1.31 15.61 9.49
C ARG A 93 0.20 15.77 9.62
N MET A 94 0.97 14.86 9.03
CA MET A 94 2.43 14.88 9.07
C MET A 94 3.03 14.05 7.94
N PRO A 95 4.28 14.33 7.52
CA PRO A 95 5.04 13.44 6.65
C PRO A 95 5.14 12.03 7.24
N VAL A 96 4.90 11.00 6.41
CA VAL A 96 4.97 9.59 6.79
C VAL A 96 6.05 8.88 5.99
N ILE A 97 6.98 8.21 6.67
CA ILE A 97 7.98 7.35 6.03
C ILE A 97 7.75 5.92 6.48
N GLN A 98 7.70 5.02 5.51
CA GLN A 98 7.60 3.59 5.75
C GLN A 98 8.89 2.88 5.35
N PHE A 99 9.37 2.03 6.25
CA PHE A 99 10.48 1.13 6.00
C PHE A 99 10.34 -0.11 6.86
N GLY A 100 10.57 -1.29 6.28
CA GLY A 100 10.36 -2.57 6.95
C GLY A 100 11.23 -3.68 6.38
N ALA A 101 11.06 -4.89 6.93
CA ALA A 101 11.86 -6.07 6.62
C ALA A 101 11.27 -6.90 5.45
N LEU A 102 10.64 -6.25 4.48
CA LEU A 102 9.91 -6.90 3.39
C LEU A 102 10.85 -7.33 2.27
N ARG A 103 10.73 -8.59 1.81
CA ARG A 103 11.36 -9.08 0.57
C ARG A 103 10.34 -9.80 -0.30
N SER A 104 10.70 -10.05 -1.56
CA SER A 104 9.83 -10.74 -2.52
C SER A 104 9.57 -12.21 -2.18
N ASP A 105 10.43 -12.84 -1.39
CA ASP A 105 10.40 -14.27 -1.07
C ASP A 105 9.87 -14.58 0.34
N THR A 106 9.45 -13.57 1.12
CA THR A 106 9.02 -13.74 2.52
C THR A 106 7.56 -14.19 2.70
N ASN A 107 6.83 -14.46 1.61
CA ASN A 107 5.45 -14.97 1.60
C ASN A 107 4.48 -14.17 2.48
N ILE A 108 4.54 -12.84 2.42
CA ILE A 108 3.63 -11.98 3.20
C ILE A 108 2.18 -12.29 2.81
N HIS A 109 1.33 -12.51 3.82
CA HIS A 109 -0.06 -12.98 3.67
C HIS A 109 -0.20 -14.39 3.06
N GLY A 110 0.89 -15.16 3.03
CA GLY A 110 0.96 -16.50 2.47
C GLY A 110 1.28 -17.58 3.50
N LYS A 111 1.27 -18.83 3.05
CA LYS A 111 1.77 -19.94 3.89
C LYS A 111 3.27 -19.79 4.09
N ASN A 112 3.75 -20.13 5.29
CA ASN A 112 5.16 -20.04 5.67
C ASN A 112 5.72 -18.63 5.47
N GLU A 113 4.97 -17.61 5.89
CA GLU A 113 5.49 -16.24 6.04
C GLU A 113 6.67 -16.24 7.00
N PHE A 114 7.77 -15.58 6.62
CA PHE A 114 8.99 -15.49 7.43
C PHE A 114 9.70 -14.16 7.21
N VAL A 115 10.77 -13.93 7.97
CA VAL A 115 11.64 -12.75 7.81
C VAL A 115 13.10 -13.15 8.03
N TYR A 116 14.02 -12.48 7.34
CA TYR A 116 15.45 -12.69 7.56
C TYR A 116 15.93 -11.94 8.82
N ILE A 117 16.78 -12.59 9.61
CA ILE A 117 17.39 -11.97 10.80
C ILE A 117 18.16 -10.71 10.43
N ASP A 118 18.85 -10.71 9.27
CA ASP A 118 19.59 -9.54 8.79
C ASP A 118 18.67 -8.35 8.51
N ASP A 119 17.46 -8.58 8.01
CA ASP A 119 16.48 -7.51 7.76
C ASP A 119 15.93 -6.96 9.08
N LEU A 120 15.72 -7.82 10.09
CA LEU A 120 15.36 -7.37 11.44
C LEU A 120 16.48 -6.50 12.05
N ILE A 121 17.74 -6.90 11.88
CA ILE A 121 18.90 -6.12 12.34
C ILE A 121 18.99 -4.79 11.59
N LEU A 122 18.74 -4.80 10.27
CA LEU A 122 18.70 -3.61 9.43
C LEU A 122 17.61 -2.63 9.90
N VAL A 123 16.36 -3.08 10.06
CA VAL A 123 15.25 -2.26 10.55
C VAL A 123 15.56 -1.72 11.95
N LYS A 124 16.05 -2.57 12.87
CA LYS A 124 16.47 -2.15 14.20
C LYS A 124 17.52 -1.02 14.13
N ASN A 125 18.54 -1.18 13.30
CA ASN A 125 19.59 -0.17 13.15
C ASN A 125 19.05 1.11 12.51
N PHE A 126 18.16 1.01 11.52
CA PHE A 126 17.50 2.16 10.91
C PHE A 126 16.69 2.94 11.93
N VAL A 127 15.76 2.29 12.65
CA VAL A 127 14.94 2.92 13.69
C VAL A 127 15.81 3.56 14.77
N LYS A 128 16.86 2.87 15.24
CA LYS A 128 17.82 3.43 16.20
C LYS A 128 18.44 4.73 15.70
N ASN A 129 18.89 4.78 14.44
CA ASN A 129 19.50 5.99 13.89
C ASN A 129 18.48 7.10 13.65
N VAL A 130 17.24 6.77 13.27
CA VAL A 130 16.14 7.75 13.15
C VAL A 130 15.89 8.42 14.49
N VAL A 131 15.65 7.65 15.56
CA VAL A 131 15.32 8.21 16.88
C VAL A 131 16.45 9.07 17.48
N LEU A 132 17.70 8.78 17.11
CA LEU A 132 18.88 9.54 17.56
C LEU A 132 19.25 10.71 16.64
N THR A 133 18.53 10.90 15.52
CA THR A 133 18.77 12.01 14.60
C THR A 133 17.82 13.16 14.92
N GLU A 134 18.36 14.38 15.00
CA GLU A 134 17.53 15.60 15.10
C GLU A 134 16.91 15.93 13.74
N PHE A 135 15.62 16.25 13.75
CA PHE A 135 14.79 16.60 12.60
C PHE A 135 14.46 18.10 12.61
#